data_AF-A0A7S3H001-F1
#
_entry.id   AF-A0A7S3H001-F1
#
_cell.length_a   1.000
_cell.length_b   1.000
_cell.length_c   1.000
_cell.angle_alpha   90.00
_cell.angle_beta   90.00
_cell.angle_gamma   90.00
#
_symmetry.space_group_name_H-M   'P 1'
#
loop_
_entity.id
_entity.type
_entity.pdbx_description
1 polymer ?
#
loop_
_entity_poly.entity_id
_entity_poly.type
_entity_poly.pdbx_seq_one_letter_code
_entity_poly.pdbx_strand_id
1 'polypeptide(L)'
;PKTKSKAKAKAKATIRPARKTKPPARKPASAEDVIRRVTACKVVPVVKINALAEGVPLARALKEGGIDVIEITFRTACAAEAIREVCKSVEGVCVGAGTVLTPAQVDEALAGG
;
A
#
# COMPACT_ATOMS: atom_id res chain seq x y z
N PRO A 1 -59.84 -4.09 -27.77
CA PRO A 1 -59.02 -5.31 -27.51
C PRO A 1 -57.51 -4.97 -27.52
N LYS A 2 -56.95 -4.69 -26.33
CA LYS A 2 -55.87 -5.46 -25.65
C LYS A 2 -54.52 -5.49 -26.41
N THR A 3 -53.57 -4.61 -26.05
CA THR A 3 -52.35 -4.89 -25.22
C THR A 3 -51.38 -5.88 -25.91
N LYS A 4 -50.08 -5.63 -26.03
CA LYS A 4 -49.01 -5.76 -25.02
C LYS A 4 -47.68 -5.36 -25.70
N SER A 5 -46.93 -4.40 -25.16
CA SER A 5 -45.83 -4.56 -24.19
C SER A 5 -44.46 -4.62 -24.86
N LYS A 6 -43.66 -3.60 -24.52
CA LYS A 6 -42.26 -3.40 -24.91
C LYS A 6 -41.38 -4.47 -24.24
N ALA A 7 -40.67 -5.26 -25.02
CA ALA A 7 -39.55 -6.06 -24.51
C ALA A 7 -38.24 -5.29 -24.74
N LYS A 8 -37.82 -4.50 -23.75
CA LYS A 8 -36.45 -3.95 -23.68
C LYS A 8 -35.53 -5.08 -23.25
N ALA A 9 -34.71 -5.59 -24.17
CA ALA A 9 -33.58 -6.45 -23.83
C ALA A 9 -32.53 -5.63 -23.06
N LYS A 10 -32.43 -5.83 -21.74
CA LYS A 10 -31.31 -5.31 -20.94
C LYS A 10 -30.08 -6.18 -21.24
N ALA A 11 -29.14 -5.65 -22.02
CA ALA A 11 -27.80 -6.21 -22.10
C ALA A 11 -27.15 -6.11 -20.70
N LYS A 12 -26.96 -7.25 -20.03
CA LYS A 12 -26.12 -7.34 -18.84
C LYS A 12 -24.68 -7.16 -19.30
N ALA A 13 -24.14 -5.95 -19.13
CA ALA A 13 -22.71 -5.71 -19.28
C ALA A 13 -22.00 -6.53 -18.19
N THR A 14 -21.42 -7.67 -18.57
CA THR A 14 -20.54 -8.44 -17.71
C THR A 14 -19.29 -7.60 -17.50
N ILE A 15 -19.20 -6.90 -16.37
CA ILE A 15 -17.98 -6.22 -15.94
C ILE A 15 -16.92 -7.30 -15.77
N ARG A 16 -15.98 -7.39 -16.71
CA ARG A 16 -14.78 -8.22 -16.53
C ARG A 16 -14.06 -7.69 -15.29
N PRO A 17 -13.67 -8.55 -14.33
CA PRO A 17 -12.87 -8.10 -13.21
C PRO A 17 -11.59 -7.47 -13.77
N ALA A 18 -11.24 -6.27 -13.29
CA ALA A 18 -10.00 -5.62 -13.65
C ALA A 18 -8.86 -6.62 -13.41
N ARG A 19 -8.10 -6.93 -14.46
CA ARG A 19 -6.91 -7.76 -14.35
C ARG A 19 -5.98 -7.04 -13.38
N LYS A 20 -5.86 -7.53 -12.15
CA LYS A 20 -4.88 -7.04 -11.18
C LYS A 20 -3.51 -7.43 -11.74
N THR A 21 -2.95 -6.60 -12.61
CA THR A 21 -1.54 -6.74 -12.99
C THR A 21 -0.74 -6.42 -11.74
N LYS A 22 0.00 -7.39 -11.22
CA LYS A 22 0.95 -7.19 -10.14
C LYS A 22 1.86 -6.01 -10.55
N PRO A 23 1.94 -4.92 -9.77
CA PRO A 23 2.89 -3.85 -10.04
C PRO A 23 4.28 -4.47 -10.22
N PRO A 24 5.14 -3.92 -11.09
CA PRO A 24 6.51 -4.40 -11.18
C PRO A 24 7.13 -4.35 -9.78
N ALA A 25 7.76 -5.46 -9.37
CA ALA A 25 8.44 -5.53 -8.08
C ALA A 25 9.46 -4.38 -8.03
N ARG A 26 9.30 -3.47 -7.05
CA ARG A 26 10.32 -2.45 -6.82
C ARG A 26 11.53 -3.16 -6.23
N LYS A 27 12.73 -2.81 -6.69
CA LYS A 27 13.94 -3.22 -5.98
C LYS A 27 13.95 -2.49 -4.64
N PRO A 28 14.25 -3.18 -3.53
CA PRO A 28 14.44 -2.51 -2.26
C PRO A 28 15.57 -1.47 -2.40
N ALA A 29 15.47 -0.39 -1.62
CA ALA A 29 16.53 0.61 -1.55
C ALA A 29 17.84 -0.03 -1.06
N SER A 30 18.98 0.51 -1.50
CA SER A 30 20.28 0.08 -0.99
C SER A 30 20.40 0.39 0.51
N ALA A 31 21.22 -0.37 1.23
CA ALA A 31 21.44 -0.11 2.66
C ALA A 31 22.01 1.30 2.88
N GLU A 32 22.91 1.75 2.03
CA GLU A 32 23.49 3.08 2.04
C GLU A 32 22.43 4.17 1.83
N ASP A 33 21.50 3.98 0.89
CA ASP A 33 20.39 4.91 0.68
C ASP A 33 19.45 4.98 1.89
N VAL A 34 19.13 3.83 2.49
CA VAL A 34 18.29 3.78 3.70
C VAL A 34 18.97 4.54 4.84
N ILE A 35 20.24 4.25 5.11
CA ILE A 35 21.02 4.94 6.16
C ILE A 35 21.04 6.44 5.89
N ARG A 36 21.35 6.87 4.67
CA ARG A 36 21.37 8.28 4.27
C ARG A 36 20.03 8.97 4.56
N ARG A 37 18.90 8.36 4.20
CA ARG A 37 17.56 8.95 4.39
C ARG A 37 17.16 9.02 5.86
N VAL A 38 17.39 7.94 6.62
CA VAL A 38 17.09 7.91 8.05
C VAL A 38 17.93 8.93 8.82
N THR A 39 19.23 9.04 8.52
CA THR A 39 20.11 10.04 9.13
C THR A 39 19.68 11.47 8.78
N ALA A 40 19.27 11.72 7.53
CA ALA A 40 18.79 13.03 7.11
C ALA A 40 17.47 13.41 7.79
N CYS A 41 16.53 12.48 7.91
CA CYS A 41 15.22 12.72 8.52
C CYS A 41 15.28 12.83 10.05
N LYS A 42 16.29 12.24 10.70
CA LYS A 42 16.55 12.22 12.17
C LYS A 42 15.48 11.55 13.04
N VAL A 43 14.29 11.28 12.49
CA VAL A 43 13.16 10.64 13.15
C VAL A 43 12.58 9.59 12.22
N VAL A 44 12.23 8.42 12.78
CA VAL A 44 11.52 7.36 12.06
C VAL A 44 10.20 7.07 12.80
N PRO A 45 9.04 7.42 12.24
CA PRO A 45 7.75 7.03 12.80
C PRO A 45 7.55 5.52 12.70
N VAL A 46 7.34 4.89 13.86
CA VAL A 46 6.99 3.46 13.97
C VAL A 46 5.48 3.34 14.10
N VAL A 47 4.81 2.93 13.03
CA VAL A 47 3.35 3.00 12.92
C VAL A 47 2.69 1.63 12.96
N LYS A 48 1.54 1.58 13.65
CA LYS A 48 0.59 0.48 13.59
C LYS A 48 -0.64 0.95 12.82
N ILE A 49 -0.87 0.41 11.64
CA ILE A 49 -2.07 0.71 10.83
C ILE A 49 -3.19 -0.22 11.26
N ASN A 50 -4.32 0.31 11.74
CA ASN A 50 -5.45 -0.52 12.19
C ASN A 50 -6.40 -0.84 11.04
N ALA A 51 -6.57 0.10 10.12
CA ALA A 51 -7.40 -0.05 8.93
C ALA A 51 -6.65 0.44 7.67
N LEU A 52 -6.83 -0.26 6.55
CA LEU A 52 -6.13 0.08 5.29
C LEU A 52 -6.37 1.52 4.82
N ALA A 53 -7.56 2.06 5.10
CA ALA A 53 -7.92 3.43 4.75
C ALA A 53 -7.04 4.49 5.44
N GLU A 54 -6.33 4.14 6.52
CA GLU A 54 -5.48 5.06 7.30
C GLU A 54 -4.08 5.22 6.67
N GLY A 55 -3.56 4.18 6.01
CA GLY A 55 -2.14 4.10 5.64
C GLY A 55 -1.70 5.20 4.68
N VAL A 56 -2.41 5.36 3.56
CA VAL A 56 -2.07 6.36 2.53
C VAL A 56 -2.24 7.79 3.06
N PRO A 57 -3.36 8.18 3.71
CA PRO A 57 -3.48 9.51 4.31
C PRO A 57 -2.38 9.81 5.34
N LEU A 58 -2.04 8.85 6.20
CA LEU A 58 -0.98 9.01 7.19
C LEU A 58 0.39 9.27 6.53
N ALA A 59 0.76 8.45 5.54
CA ALA A 59 2.04 8.60 4.85
C ALA A 59 2.13 9.93 4.07
N ARG A 60 1.03 10.41 3.50
CA ARG A 60 0.99 11.75 2.86
C ARG A 60 1.22 12.86 3.88
N ALA A 61 0.51 12.82 5.01
CA ALA A 61 0.65 13.81 6.07
C ALA A 61 2.08 13.84 6.63
N LEU A 62 2.71 12.68 6.85
CA LEU A 62 4.11 12.60 7.27
C LEU A 62 5.05 13.24 6.24
N LYS A 63 4.88 12.91 4.95
CA LYS A 63 5.69 13.48 3.87
C LYS A 63 5.53 15.00 3.77
N GLU A 64 4.29 15.50 3.87
CA GLU A 64 3.99 16.94 3.90
C GLU A 64 4.64 17.63 5.09
N GLY A 65 4.74 16.94 6.24
CA GLY A 65 5.48 17.37 7.41
C GLY A 65 7.00 17.24 7.33
N GLY A 66 7.55 16.84 6.17
CA GLY A 66 8.99 16.68 5.95
C GLY A 66 9.56 15.33 6.41
N ILE A 67 8.70 14.36 6.76
CA ILE A 67 9.09 13.02 7.18
C ILE A 67 8.86 12.05 6.03
N ASP A 68 9.92 11.72 5.30
CA ASP A 68 9.88 10.85 4.12
C ASP A 68 10.36 9.43 4.39
N VAL A 69 10.55 9.05 5.66
CA VAL A 69 10.84 7.68 6.11
C VAL A 69 9.75 7.20 7.08
N ILE A 70 9.30 5.96 6.97
CA ILE A 70 8.24 5.38 7.82
C ILE A 70 8.47 3.89 8.05
N GLU A 71 8.26 3.39 9.26
CA GLU A 71 8.27 1.95 9.58
C GLU A 71 6.83 1.48 9.86
N ILE A 72 6.27 0.64 8.99
CA ILE A 72 4.97 0.02 9.21
C ILE A 72 5.17 -1.33 9.90
N THR A 73 4.60 -1.49 11.09
CA THR A 73 4.78 -2.71 11.91
C THR A 73 3.80 -3.82 11.55
N PHE A 74 4.28 -5.06 11.51
CA PHE A 74 3.51 -6.31 11.35
C PHE A 74 2.73 -6.69 12.62
N ARG A 75 2.16 -5.69 13.31
CA ARG A 75 1.32 -5.86 14.51
C ARG A 75 -0.17 -5.90 14.19
N THR A 76 -0.54 -5.82 12.91
CA THR A 76 -1.92 -5.93 12.43
C THR A 76 -1.96 -6.76 11.16
N ALA A 77 -3.11 -7.40 10.90
CA ALA A 77 -3.30 -8.26 9.73
C ALA A 77 -3.21 -7.50 8.39
N CYS A 78 -3.38 -6.17 8.40
CA CYS A 78 -3.37 -5.35 7.20
C CYS A 78 -2.00 -4.75 6.87
N ALA A 79 -0.93 -5.06 7.64
CA ALA A 79 0.38 -4.43 7.49
C ALA A 79 0.97 -4.54 6.07
N ALA A 80 0.97 -5.74 5.49
CA ALA A 80 1.53 -5.98 4.16
C ALA A 80 0.75 -5.23 3.05
N GLU A 81 -0.58 -5.20 3.16
CA GLU A 81 -1.43 -4.45 2.23
C GLU A 81 -1.29 -2.93 2.43
N ALA A 82 -1.11 -2.46 3.66
CA ALA A 82 -0.83 -1.06 3.96
C ALA A 82 0.50 -0.60 3.34
N ILE A 83 1.59 -1.39 3.50
CA ILE A 83 2.88 -1.14 2.85
C ILE A 83 2.69 -0.99 1.34
N ARG A 84 1.96 -1.92 0.73
CA ARG A 84 1.69 -1.91 -0.72
C ARG A 84 0.98 -0.65 -1.18
N GLU A 85 -0.12 -0.28 -0.52
CA GLU A 85 -0.89 0.89 -0.92
C GLU A 85 -0.12 2.19 -0.68
N VAL A 86 0.67 2.27 0.39
CA VAL A 86 1.55 3.42 0.65
C VAL A 86 2.64 3.54 -0.42
N CYS A 87 3.42 2.48 -0.66
CA CYS A 87 4.50 2.48 -1.67
C CYS A 87 3.98 2.82 -3.07
N LYS A 88 2.78 2.35 -3.41
CA LYS A 88 2.11 2.63 -4.68
C LYS A 88 1.60 4.06 -4.79
N SER A 89 1.04 4.62 -3.71
CA SER A 89 0.28 5.87 -3.76
C SER A 89 1.08 7.10 -3.34
N VAL A 90 2.14 6.93 -2.57
CA VAL A 90 2.94 8.03 -2.00
C VAL A 90 4.37 7.92 -2.51
N GLU A 91 4.63 8.59 -3.62
CA GLU A 91 5.98 8.67 -4.20
C GLU A 91 6.96 9.35 -3.24
N GLY A 92 8.22 8.93 -3.28
CA GLY A 92 9.28 9.58 -2.52
C GLY A 92 9.26 9.29 -1.02
N VAL A 93 8.43 8.37 -0.52
CA VAL A 93 8.54 7.87 0.86
C VAL A 93 9.37 6.57 0.88
N CYS A 94 10.26 6.44 1.84
CA CYS A 94 10.97 5.21 2.18
C CYS A 94 10.15 4.45 3.23
N VAL A 95 9.59 3.30 2.85
CA VAL A 95 8.79 2.47 3.76
C VAL A 95 9.64 1.29 4.22
N GLY A 96 9.75 1.09 5.54
CA GLY A 96 10.30 -0.08 6.18
C GLY A 96 9.21 -0.95 6.79
N ALA A 97 9.50 -2.25 6.95
CA ALA A 97 8.66 -3.21 7.65
C ALA A 97 9.23 -3.51 9.04
N GLY A 98 8.45 -3.24 10.07
CA GLY A 98 8.81 -3.46 11.47
C GLY A 98 8.11 -4.65 12.11
N THR A 99 8.61 -5.13 13.25
CA THR A 99 8.00 -6.29 13.97
C THR A 99 7.85 -7.53 13.09
N VAL A 100 8.80 -7.77 12.19
CA VAL A 100 8.88 -8.97 11.36
C VAL A 100 9.50 -10.09 12.19
N LEU A 101 8.76 -11.18 12.39
CA LEU A 101 9.13 -12.30 13.27
C LEU A 101 9.26 -13.63 12.50
N THR A 102 8.80 -13.70 11.25
CA THR A 102 8.83 -14.93 10.45
C THR A 102 9.36 -14.68 9.03
N PRO A 103 9.92 -15.70 8.36
CA PRO A 103 10.32 -15.58 6.95
C PRO A 103 9.17 -15.21 6.01
N ALA A 104 7.96 -15.73 6.26
CA ALA A 104 6.79 -15.38 5.46
C ALA A 104 6.46 -13.88 5.51
N GLN A 105 6.65 -13.23 6.67
CA GLN A 105 6.48 -11.79 6.79
C GLN A 105 7.55 -10.99 6.03
N VAL A 106 8.77 -11.53 5.90
CA VAL A 106 9.80 -10.94 5.02
C VAL A 106 9.33 -10.95 3.57
N ASP A 107 8.84 -12.11 3.10
CA ASP A 107 8.34 -12.26 1.74
C ASP A 107 7.13 -11.35 1.46
N GLU A 108 6.21 -11.24 2.41
CA GLU A 108 5.06 -10.36 2.35
C GLU A 108 5.45 -8.88 2.30
N ALA A 109 6.43 -8.47 3.11
CA ALA A 109 6.95 -7.10 3.11
C ALA A 109 7.61 -6.76 1.76
N LEU A 110 8.51 -7.62 1.26
CA LEU A 110 9.19 -7.43 -0.03
C LEU A 110 8.20 -7.44 -1.21
N ALA A 111 7.15 -8.25 -1.14
CA ALA A 111 6.09 -8.26 -2.15
C ALA A 111 5.13 -7.06 -2.03
N GLY A 112 5.12 -6.38 -0.88
CA GLY A 112 4.37 -5.16 -0.63
C GLY A 112 4.98 -3.96 -1.36
N GLY A 113 6.30 -3.80 -1.29
CA GLY A 113 7.02 -2.77 -2.04
C GLY A 113 8.38 -2.44 -1.45
#